data_AF-A0A3N4MGX7-F1
#
_entry.id   AF-A0A3N4MGX7-F1
#
_cell.length_a   1.000
_cell.length_b   1.000
_cell.length_c   1.000
_cell.angle_alpha   90.00
_cell.angle_beta   90.00
_cell.angle_gamma   90.00
#
_symmetry.space_group_name_H-M   'P 1'
#
loop_
_entity.id
_entity.type
_entity.pdbx_description
1 polymer ?
#
loop_
_entity_poly.entity_id
_entity_poly.type
_entity_poly.pdbx_seq_one_letter_code
_entity_poly.pdbx_strand_id
1 'polypeptide(L)'
;MATQKKRTLVLSNDRVIKMAGNSITITPTLEVGEGFTTSILGLVEVPEGDNRKRSVANPFGLTVEDVIELADYNIRLWMDLKDNVREKGVRDIAIFRRVNVG
;
A
#
# COMPACT_ATOMS: atom_id res chain seq x y z
N MET A 1 8.84 -11.24 -0.74
CA MET A 1 7.58 -10.61 -1.14
C MET A 1 6.98 -9.95 0.09
N ALA A 2 6.48 -8.74 -0.06
CA ALA A 2 5.95 -8.00 1.06
C ALA A 2 4.80 -8.76 1.72
N THR A 3 4.74 -8.64 3.03
CA THR A 3 3.67 -9.22 3.85
C THR A 3 3.14 -8.17 4.80
N GLN A 4 1.83 -8.19 5.03
CA GLN A 4 1.20 -7.33 6.00
C GLN A 4 0.59 -8.18 7.11
N LYS A 5 0.94 -7.87 8.36
CA LYS A 5 0.34 -8.44 9.55
C LYS A 5 -0.12 -7.31 10.46
N LYS A 6 -1.45 -7.15 10.61
CA LYS A 6 -2.05 -6.01 11.33
C LYS A 6 -1.53 -4.68 10.76
N ARG A 7 -0.91 -3.86 11.60
CA ARG A 7 -0.35 -2.53 11.33
C ARG A 7 1.13 -2.56 10.96
N THR A 8 1.59 -3.67 10.39
CA THR A 8 3.00 -3.86 10.06
C THR A 8 3.10 -4.42 8.65
N LEU A 9 3.76 -3.66 7.79
CA LEU A 9 4.18 -4.08 6.46
C LEU A 9 5.66 -4.45 6.55
N VAL A 10 5.99 -5.67 6.16
CA VAL A 10 7.36 -6.20 6.11
C VAL A 10 7.70 -6.44 4.65
N LEU A 11 8.73 -5.76 4.15
CA LEU A 11 9.23 -5.92 2.79
C LEU A 11 10.22 -7.10 2.71
N SER A 12 10.57 -7.54 1.50
CA SER A 12 11.49 -8.67 1.30
C SER A 12 12.91 -8.43 1.84
N ASN A 13 13.31 -7.17 1.98
CA ASN A 13 14.59 -6.75 2.52
C ASN A 13 14.59 -6.58 4.04
N ASP A 14 13.65 -7.23 4.75
CA ASP A 14 13.42 -7.13 6.19
C ASP A 14 13.02 -5.73 6.70
N ARG A 15 12.80 -4.76 5.80
CA ARG A 15 12.33 -3.43 6.20
C ARG A 15 10.94 -3.54 6.80
N VAL A 16 10.78 -2.94 7.98
CA VAL A 16 9.51 -2.90 8.71
C VAL A 16 8.94 -1.50 8.69
N ILE A 17 7.75 -1.35 8.09
CA ILE A 17 6.99 -0.10 8.08
C ILE A 17 5.83 -0.25 9.07
N LYS A 18 5.85 0.60 10.11
CA LYS A 18 4.76 0.70 11.08
C LYS A 18 3.70 1.62 10.53
N MET A 19 2.51 1.05 10.39
CA MET A 19 1.33 1.66 9.81
C MET A 19 0.40 2.18 10.91
N ALA A 20 -0.32 3.28 10.66
CA ALA A 20 -1.34 3.77 11.57
C ALA A 20 -2.62 2.91 11.49
N GLY A 21 -2.95 2.45 10.28
CA GLY A 21 -4.10 1.62 9.93
C GLY A 21 -3.72 0.21 9.49
N ASN A 22 -4.72 -0.49 8.94
CA ASN A 22 -4.57 -1.85 8.41
C ASN A 22 -4.79 -1.90 6.89
N SER A 23 -4.89 -0.76 6.23
CA SER A 23 -5.18 -0.65 4.80
C SER A 23 -4.13 0.20 4.11
N ILE A 24 -3.71 -0.25 2.93
CA ILE A 24 -2.93 0.56 2.00
C ILE A 24 -3.88 0.97 0.88
N THR A 25 -3.88 2.25 0.56
CA THR A 25 -4.74 2.86 -0.46
C THR A 25 -3.89 3.67 -1.41
N ILE A 26 -4.31 3.75 -2.67
CA ILE A 26 -3.68 4.58 -3.69
C ILE A 26 -4.71 5.56 -4.26
N THR A 27 -4.33 6.82 -4.43
CA THR A 27 -5.16 7.85 -5.07
C THR A 27 -5.01 7.82 -6.60
N PRO A 28 -5.92 8.46 -7.37
CA PRO A 28 -5.74 8.63 -8.82
C PRO A 28 -4.46 9.39 -9.21
N THR A 29 -3.87 10.15 -8.28
CA THR A 29 -2.58 10.85 -8.44
C THR A 29 -1.37 10.00 -8.08
N LEU A 30 -1.56 8.70 -7.84
CA LEU A 30 -0.52 7.72 -7.47
C LEU A 30 0.11 7.94 -6.10
N GLU A 31 -0.57 8.64 -5.19
CA GLU A 31 -0.13 8.79 -3.81
C GLU A 31 -0.61 7.60 -2.99
N VAL A 32 0.30 7.04 -2.19
CA VAL A 32 0.07 5.87 -1.35
C VAL A 32 -0.13 6.33 0.09
N GLY A 33 -1.19 5.87 0.73
CA GLY A 33 -1.52 6.22 2.12
C GLY A 33 -2.36 5.16 2.81
N GLU A 34 -2.80 5.48 4.03
CA GLU A 34 -3.60 4.58 4.86
C GLU A 34 -4.99 5.16 5.18
N GLY A 35 -5.62 5.81 4.20
CA GLY A 35 -6.85 6.58 4.41
C GLY A 35 -6.57 7.96 5.03
N PHE A 36 -7.13 8.24 6.22
CA PHE A 36 -7.10 9.57 6.85
C PHE A 36 -5.82 9.89 7.66
N THR A 37 -4.69 9.24 7.37
CA THR A 37 -3.43 9.42 8.10
C THR A 37 -2.29 9.87 7.19
N THR A 38 -1.08 10.02 7.74
CA THR A 38 0.12 10.38 7.00
C THR A 38 0.35 9.49 5.78
N SER A 39 0.64 10.10 4.63
CA SER A 39 0.94 9.38 3.38
C SER A 39 2.21 8.52 3.53
N ILE A 40 2.17 7.32 2.97
CA ILE A 40 3.32 6.42 2.83
C ILE A 40 4.27 6.94 1.76
N LEU A 41 3.71 7.41 0.65
CA LEU A 41 4.42 8.07 -0.45
C LEU A 41 3.46 9.07 -1.08
N GLY A 42 3.83 10.34 -1.20
CA GLY A 42 2.88 11.33 -1.69
C GLY A 42 3.51 12.60 -2.22
N LEU A 43 2.68 13.54 -2.62
CA LEU A 43 3.08 14.87 -3.04
C LEU A 43 2.90 15.83 -1.87
N VAL A 44 3.90 16.68 -1.62
CA VAL A 44 3.78 17.79 -0.68
C VAL A 44 4.05 19.11 -1.38
N GLU A 45 3.27 20.13 -1.02
CA GLU A 45 3.56 21.51 -1.39
C GLU A 45 4.47 22.11 -0.30
N VAL A 46 5.67 22.50 -0.71
CA VAL A 46 6.64 23.16 0.15
C VAL A 46 6.59 24.66 -0.17
N PRO A 47 6.43 25.53 0.84
CA PRO A 47 6.54 26.97 0.64
C PRO A 47 7.95 27.33 0.14
N GLU A 48 8.03 28.08 -0.97
CA GLU A 48 9.30 28.60 -1.50
C GLU A 48 9.11 30.07 -1.89
N GLY A 49 9.18 30.95 -0.89
CA GLY A 49 8.84 32.37 -1.04
C GLY A 49 7.36 32.54 -1.41
N ASP A 50 7.08 33.34 -2.44
CA ASP A 50 5.72 33.53 -2.98
C ASP A 50 5.26 32.40 -3.92
N ASN A 51 6.14 31.45 -4.26
CA ASN A 51 5.81 30.30 -5.10
C ASN A 51 5.58 29.03 -4.28
N ARG A 52 4.73 28.14 -4.78
CA ARG A 52 4.55 26.79 -4.24
C ARG A 52 5.34 25.81 -5.08
N LYS A 53 6.30 25.12 -4.46
CA LYS A 53 7.02 24.02 -5.10
C LYS A 53 6.45 22.69 -4.65
N ARG A 54 6.27 21.78 -5.60
CA ARG A 54 5.83 20.41 -5.32
C ARG A 54 7.06 19.51 -5.16
N SER A 55 7.04 18.68 -4.13
CA SER A 55 8.09 17.71 -3.84
C SER A 55 7.50 16.36 -3.46
N VAL A 56 8.30 15.30 -3.57
CA VAL A 56 7.90 13.96 -3.13
C VAL A 56 8.08 13.85 -1.61
N ALA A 57 7.01 13.51 -0.90
CA ALA A 57 7.07 13.07 0.48
C ALA A 57 7.28 11.56 0.54
N ASN A 58 8.41 11.17 1.11
CA ASN A 58 8.76 9.78 1.38
C ASN A 58 9.21 9.66 2.85
N PRO A 59 8.28 9.80 3.82
CA PRO A 59 8.62 9.87 5.24
C PRO A 59 9.25 8.57 5.77
N PHE A 60 9.00 7.45 5.08
CA PHE A 60 9.57 6.16 5.42
C PHE A 60 10.91 5.91 4.74
N GLY A 61 11.36 6.75 3.80
CA GLY A 61 12.61 6.59 3.07
C GLY A 61 12.64 5.37 2.14
N LEU A 62 11.50 5.02 1.54
CA LEU A 62 11.33 3.91 0.60
C LEU A 62 12.28 4.02 -0.58
N THR A 63 12.92 2.91 -0.96
CA THR A 63 13.68 2.84 -2.22
C THR A 63 12.75 2.58 -3.41
N VAL A 64 13.29 2.59 -4.62
CA VAL A 64 12.53 2.23 -5.82
C VAL A 64 12.00 0.80 -5.71
N GLU A 65 12.84 -0.11 -5.24
CA GLU A 65 12.51 -1.54 -5.05
C GLU A 65 11.39 -1.71 -4.01
N ASP A 66 11.42 -0.94 -2.91
CA ASP A 66 10.37 -0.99 -1.90
C ASP A 66 9.01 -0.57 -2.48
N VAL A 67 8.98 0.48 -3.31
CA VAL A 67 7.75 0.98 -3.94
C VAL A 67 7.21 0.00 -4.97
N ILE A 68 8.10 -0.61 -5.77
CA ILE A 68 7.71 -1.67 -6.72
C ILE A 68 7.16 -2.87 -5.97
N GLU A 69 7.84 -3.34 -4.91
CA GLU A 69 7.37 -4.47 -4.12
C GLU A 69 6.02 -4.19 -3.42
N LEU A 70 5.81 -2.96 -2.94
CA LEU A 70 4.54 -2.51 -2.39
C LEU A 70 3.42 -2.52 -3.45
N ALA A 71 3.72 -2.11 -4.68
CA ALA A 71 2.77 -2.15 -5.78
C ALA A 71 2.40 -3.60 -6.13
N ASP A 72 3.40 -4.48 -6.29
CA ASP A 72 3.20 -5.90 -6.58
C ASP A 72 2.36 -6.59 -5.51
N TYR A 73 2.60 -6.27 -4.24
CA TYR A 73 1.79 -6.75 -3.13
C TYR A 73 0.32 -6.36 -3.26
N ASN A 74 0.03 -5.08 -3.52
CA ASN A 74 -1.35 -4.60 -3.68
C ASN A 74 -2.03 -5.22 -4.91
N ILE A 75 -1.31 -5.35 -6.03
CA ILE A 75 -1.81 -6.03 -7.23
C ILE A 75 -2.20 -7.47 -6.91
N ARG A 76 -1.35 -8.19 -6.17
CA ARG A 76 -1.65 -9.56 -5.75
C ARG A 76 -2.92 -9.64 -4.91
N LEU A 77 -3.12 -8.73 -3.95
CA LEU A 77 -4.35 -8.71 -3.16
C LEU A 77 -5.62 -8.53 -4.00
N TRP A 78 -5.56 -7.65 -5.00
CA TRP A 78 -6.67 -7.46 -5.93
C TRP A 78 -6.90 -8.67 -6.82
N MET A 79 -5.84 -9.35 -7.26
CA MET A 79 -5.95 -10.59 -8.02
C MET A 79 -6.60 -11.69 -7.18
N ASP A 80 -6.12 -11.93 -5.96
CA ASP A 80 -6.64 -12.96 -5.06
C ASP A 80 -8.12 -12.71 -4.74
N LEU A 81 -8.50 -11.45 -4.45
CA LEU A 81 -9.90 -11.08 -4.23
C LEU A 81 -10.76 -11.34 -5.47
N LYS A 82 -10.29 -10.92 -6.64
CA LYS A 82 -11.00 -11.12 -7.91
C LYS A 82 -11.23 -12.60 -8.20
N ASP A 83 -10.23 -13.44 -7.98
CA ASP A 83 -10.35 -14.88 -8.23
C ASP A 83 -11.28 -15.55 -7.22
N ASN A 84 -11.19 -15.17 -5.94
CA ASN A 84 -12.14 -15.59 -4.91
C ASN A 84 -13.60 -15.19 -5.23
N VAL A 85 -13.83 -13.97 -5.72
CA VAL A 85 -15.16 -13.49 -6.10
C VAL A 85 -15.69 -14.24 -7.33
N ARG A 86 -14.83 -14.55 -8.31
CA ARG A 86 -15.21 -15.35 -9.49
C ARG A 86 -15.65 -16.77 -9.10
N GLU A 87 -14.96 -17.38 -8.15
CA GLU A 87 -15.22 -18.74 -7.70
C GLU A 87 -16.47 -18.82 -6.81
N LYS A 88 -16.62 -17.90 -5.84
CA LYS A 88 -17.59 -18.04 -4.75
C LYS A 88 -18.77 -17.04 -4.82
N GLY A 89 -18.64 -15.98 -5.62
CA GLY A 89 -19.58 -14.86 -5.65
C GLY A 89 -19.43 -13.91 -4.45
N VAL A 90 -20.06 -12.72 -4.54
CA VAL A 90 -19.85 -11.61 -3.57
C VAL A 90 -20.54 -11.76 -2.22
N ARG A 91 -21.38 -12.79 -2.03
CA ARG A 91 -22.14 -13.03 -0.79
C ARG A 91 -21.52 -14.10 0.11
N ASP A 92 -20.52 -14.84 -0.38
CA ASP A 92 -19.85 -15.87 0.40
C ASP A 92 -18.71 -15.25 1.22
N ILE A 93 -18.70 -15.48 2.54
CA ILE A 93 -17.63 -15.04 3.44
C ILE A 93 -16.25 -15.61 3.08
N ALA A 94 -16.21 -16.73 2.35
CA ALA A 94 -14.98 -17.38 1.92
C ALA A 94 -14.21 -16.57 0.86
N ILE A 95 -14.77 -15.45 0.35
CA ILE A 95 -14.05 -14.51 -0.52
C ILE A 95 -12.87 -13.82 0.18
N PHE A 96 -12.86 -13.78 1.52
CA PHE A 96 -11.80 -13.14 2.31
C PHE A 96 -10.72 -14.12 2.79
N ARG A 97 -10.79 -15.41 2.39
CA ARG A 97 -9.73 -16.38 2.69
C ARG A 97 -8.55 -16.15 1.75
N ARG A 98 -7.37 -15.90 2.31
CA ARG A 98 -6.13 -15.94 1.52
C ARG A 98 -5.75 -17.38 1.23
N VAL A 99 -5.39 -17.66 -0.02
CA VAL A 99 -4.62 -18.85 -0.34
C VAL A 99 -3.22 -18.61 0.20
N ASN A 100 -2.86 -19.29 1.30
CA ASN A 100 -1.48 -19.27 1.76
C ASN A 100 -0.65 -19.96 0.68
N VAL A 101 0.06 -19.19 -0.13
CA VAL A 101 1.22 -19.72 -0.85
C VAL A 101 2.30 -19.83 0.21
N GLY A 102 2.54 -21.07 0.66
CA GLY A 102 3.63 -21.40 1.58
C GLY A 102 5.00 -21.15 0.96
#